data_AF-A0A968HEG4-F1
#
_entry.id   AF-A0A968HEG4-F1
#
_cell.length_a   1.000
_cell.length_b   1.000
_cell.length_c   1.000
_cell.angle_alpha   90.00
_cell.angle_beta   90.00
_cell.angle_gamma   90.00
#
_symmetry.space_group_name_H-M   'P 1'
#
loop_
_entity.id
_entity.type
_entity.pdbx_description
1 polymer ?
#
loop_
_entity_poly.entity_id
_entity_poly.type
_entity_poly.pdbx_seq_one_letter_code
_entity_poly.pdbx_strand_id
1 'polypeptide(L)' 'MPAELPDLFLTYLSVEKGLSRNTVNAYATDLRKYLQFLKEKGREAAKAKKEDIVDFMELLRSGP' A
#
# COMPACT_ATOMS: atom_id res chain seq x y z
N MET A 1 -4.17 10.53 17.85
CA MET A 1 -4.93 10.03 16.68
C MET A 1 -4.67 8.53 16.62
N PRO A 2 -5.68 7.66 16.48
CA PRO A 2 -5.45 6.23 16.34
C PRO A 2 -4.53 5.99 15.13
N ALA A 3 -3.65 5.00 15.22
CA ALA A 3 -2.80 4.63 14.10
C ALA A 3 -3.69 4.27 12.90
N GLU A 4 -3.40 4.85 11.73
CA GLU A 4 -4.11 4.49 10.51
C GLU A 4 -3.84 3.01 10.19
N LEU A 5 -4.80 2.31 9.57
CA LEU A 5 -4.66 0.89 9.22
C LEU A 5 -3.33 0.51 8.53
N PRO A 6 -2.76 1.35 7.64
CA PRO A 6 -1.43 1.09 7.05
C PRO A 6 -0.31 1.01 8.11
N ASP A 7 -0.31 1.89 9.11
CA ASP A 7 0.72 1.91 10.15
C ASP A 7 0.61 0.69 11.07
N LEU A 8 -0.62 0.26 11.39
CA LEU A 8 -0.87 -0.97 12.13
C LEU A 8 -0.38 -2.21 11.36
N PHE A 9 -0.62 -2.26 10.05
CA PHE A 9 -0.14 -3.35 9.20
C PHE A 9 1.40 -3.38 9.13
N LEU A 10 2.06 -2.24 8.98
CA LEU A 10 3.53 -2.17 8.98
C LEU A 10 4.12 -2.57 10.33
N THR A 11 3.46 -2.20 11.43
CA THR A 11 3.83 -2.63 12.78
C THR A 11 3.71 -4.15 12.92
N TYR A 12 2.63 -4.74 12.44
CA TYR A 12 2.44 -6.19 12.40
C TYR A 12 3.55 -6.89 11.58
N LEU A 13 3.91 -6.35 10.42
CA LEU A 13 5.00 -6.92 9.61
C LEU A 13 6.36 -6.86 10.34
N SER A 14 6.61 -5.81 11.11
CA SER A 14 7.86 -5.64 11.85
C SER A 14 7.91 -6.47 13.13
N VAL A 15 6.86 -6.45 13.95
CA VAL A 15 6.84 -7.04 15.30
C VAL A 15 6.44 -8.51 15.23
N GLU A 16 5.30 -8.82 14.62
CA GLU A 16 4.73 -10.17 14.62
C GLU A 16 5.37 -11.07 13.56
N LYS A 17 5.69 -10.52 12.39
CA LYS A 17 6.33 -11.27 11.30
C LYS A 17 7.86 -11.18 11.30
N GLY A 18 8.44 -10.30 12.12
CA GLY A 18 9.90 -10.14 12.21
C GLY A 18 10.56 -9.79 10.87
N LEU A 19 9.84 -9.16 9.93
CA LEU A 19 10.41 -8.83 8.62
C LEU A 19 11.51 -7.79 8.77
N SER A 20 12.52 -7.88 7.90
CA SER A 20 13.62 -6.93 7.90
C SER A 20 13.13 -5.50 7.70
N ARG A 21 13.85 -4.52 8.25
CA ARG A 21 13.54 -3.09 8.06
C ARG A 21 13.45 -2.71 6.58
N ASN A 22 14.30 -3.29 5.73
CA ASN A 22 14.27 -3.04 4.28
C ASN A 22 12.98 -3.55 3.65
N THR A 23 12.53 -4.74 4.05
CA THR A 23 11.26 -5.31 3.61
C THR A 23 10.10 -4.42 4.06
N VAL A 24 10.02 -4.07 5.35
CA VAL A 24 8.94 -3.19 5.87
C VAL A 24 8.91 -1.84 5.15
N ASN A 25 10.07 -1.23 4.88
CA ASN A 25 10.16 0.03 4.14
C ASN A 25 9.69 -0.10 2.68
N ALA A 26 9.98 -1.23 2.02
CA ALA A 26 9.48 -1.51 0.68
C ALA A 26 7.94 -1.59 0.67
N TYR A 27 7.35 -2.36 1.59
CA TYR A 27 5.89 -2.41 1.76
C TYR A 27 5.29 -1.03 2.05
N ALA A 28 5.90 -0.23 2.91
CA ALA A 28 5.42 1.12 3.23
C ALA A 28 5.41 2.03 2.00
N THR A 29 6.46 1.95 1.18
CA THR A 29 6.57 2.72 -0.06
C THR A 29 5.51 2.32 -1.06
N ASP A 30 5.30 1.01 -1.26
CA ASP A 30 4.34 0.49 -2.22
C ASP A 30 2.89 0.76 -1.79
N LEU A 31 2.58 0.60 -0.49
CA LEU A 31 1.28 0.95 0.07
C LEU A 31 0.97 2.44 -0.10
N ARG A 32 1.94 3.33 0.15
CA ARG A 32 1.75 4.77 -0.07
C ARG A 32 1.42 5.09 -1.52
N LYS A 33 2.16 4.50 -2.47
CA LYS A 33 1.91 4.68 -3.91
C LYS A 33 0.51 4.19 -4.29
N TYR A 34 0.11 3.01 -3.81
CA TYR A 34 -1.20 2.45 -4.12
C TYR A 34 -2.35 3.27 -3.53
N LEU A 35 -2.24 3.71 -2.27
CA LEU A 35 -3.25 4.54 -1.63
C LEU A 35 -3.39 5.90 -2.33
N GLN A 36 -2.28 6.49 -2.78
CA GLN A 36 -2.31 7.70 -3.59
C GLN A 36 -3.01 7.46 -4.95
N PHE A 37 -2.67 6.38 -5.64
CA PHE A 37 -3.32 6.00 -6.90
C PHE A 37 -4.84 5.83 -6.75
N LEU A 38 -5.29 5.16 -5.69
CA LEU A 38 -6.72 5.01 -5.41
C LEU A 38 -7.40 6.36 -5.12
N LYS A 39 -6.73 7.23 -4.36
CA LYS A 39 -7.22 8.59 -4.08
C LYS A 39 -7.40 9.39 -5.37
N GLU A 40 -6.44 9.33 -6.29
CA GLU A 40 -6.50 9.99 -7.60
C GLU A 40 -7.66 9.46 -8.47
N LYS A 41 -8.03 8.18 -8.32
CA LYS A 41 -9.22 7.58 -8.93
C LYS A 41 -10.53 7.85 -8.17
N GLY A 42 -10.51 8.59 -7.07
CA GLY A 42 -11.68 8.81 -6.21
C GLY A 42 -12.19 7.53 -5.55
N ARG A 43 -11.30 6.57 -5.28
CA ARG A 43 -11.62 5.27 -4.66
C ARG A 43 -11.11 5.22 -3.22
N GLU A 44 -11.97 4.77 -2.32
CA GLU A 44 -11.58 4.42 -0.96
C GLU A 44 -10.89 3.05 -0.95
N ALA A 45 -9.81 2.90 -0.18
CA ALA A 45 -9.06 1.64 -0.09
C ALA A 45 -9.92 0.44 0.32
N ALA A 46 -10.88 0.63 1.23
CA ALA A 46 -11.79 -0.43 1.67
C ALA A 46 -12.76 -0.91 0.57
N LYS A 47 -12.91 -0.15 -0.52
CA LYS A 47 -13.78 -0.45 -1.67
C LYS A 47 -12.98 -0.81 -2.92
N ALA A 48 -11.66 -0.92 -2.82
CA ALA A 48 -10.80 -1.29 -3.93
C ALA A 48 -11.15 -2.70 -4.45
N LYS A 49 -11.13 -2.85 -5.77
CA LYS A 49 -11.42 -4.10 -6.46
C LYS A 49 -10.18 -4.64 -7.16
N LYS A 50 -10.30 -5.85 -7.71
CA LYS A 50 -9.21 -6.50 -8.45
C LYS A 50 -8.77 -5.65 -9.65
N GLU A 51 -9.71 -4.98 -10.30
CA GLU A 51 -9.44 -4.09 -11.44
C GLU A 51 -8.53 -2.93 -11.02
N ASP A 52 -8.74 -2.34 -9.84
CA ASP A 52 -7.87 -1.26 -9.34
C ASP A 52 -6.42 -1.76 -9.10
N ILE A 53 -6.25 -3.03 -8.72
CA ILE A 53 -4.91 -3.65 -8.58
C ILE A 53 -4.27 -3.83 -9.96
N VAL A 54 -5.02 -4.32 -10.95
CA VAL A 54 -4.52 -4.50 -12.32
C VAL A 54 -4.09 -3.16 -12.90
N ASP A 55 -4.93 -2.13 -12.79
CA ASP A 55 -4.63 -0.79 -13.28
C ASP A 55 -3.38 -0.19 -12.59
N PHE A 56 -3.22 -0.44 -11.29
CA PHE A 56 -2.01 -0.01 -10.56
C PHE A 56 -0.76 -0.74 -11.06
N MET A 57 -0.85 -2.05 -11.33
CA MET A 57 0.25 -2.84 -11.88
C MET A 57 0.61 -2.38 -13.30
N GLU A 58 -0.35 -1.92 -14.09
CA GLU A 58 -0.11 -1.30 -15.39
C GLU A 58 0.63 0.04 -15.24
N LEU A 59 0.18 0.91 -14.32
CA LEU A 59 0.86 2.17 -14.01
C LEU A 59 2.34 1.95 -13.62
N LEU A 60 2.63 0.95 -12.78
CA LEU A 60 4.00 0.63 -12.38
C LEU A 60 4.88 0.14 -13.53
N ARG A 61 4.29 -0.52 -14.54
CA ARG A 61 4.99 -0.99 -15.74
C ARG A 61 5.24 0.13 -16.74
N SER A 62 4.31 1.08 -16.84
CA SER A 62 4.42 2.20 -17.77
C SER A 62 5.51 3.21 -17.40
N GLY A 63 6.01 3.16 -16.16
CA GLY A 63 7.00 4.11 -15.64
C GLY A 63 6.46 5.55 -15.57
N PRO A 64 7.05 6.43 -14.76
CA PRO A 64 6.99 7.86 -15.04
C PRO A 64 7.73 8.20 -16.34
#